data_AF-A0A919R461-F1
#
_entry.id   AF-A0A919R461-F1
#
_cell.length_a   1.000
_cell.length_b   1.000
_cell.length_c   1.000
_cell.angle_alpha   90.00
_cell.angle_beta   90.00
_cell.angle_gamma   90.00
#
_symmetry.space_group_name_H-M   'P 1'
#
loop_
_entity.id
_entity.type
_entity.pdbx_description
1 polymer ?
#
loop_
_entity_poly.entity_id
_entity_poly.type
_entity_poly.pdbx_seq_one_letter_code
_entity_poly.pdbx_strand_id
1 'polypeptide(L)' 'MASVVDRIKAYLSSPKGHAHVERAKTMARDPRNRRKVQEFVDRWRARRGHH' A
#
# COMPACT_ATOMS: atom_id res chain seq x y z
N MET A 1 -8.16 -24.95 0.43
CA MET A 1 -7.62 -23.89 1.32
C MET A 1 -7.83 -22.54 0.66
N ALA A 2 -8.71 -21.69 1.21
CA ALA A 2 -8.79 -20.29 0.75
C ALA A 2 -7.49 -19.59 1.16
N SER A 3 -6.66 -19.27 0.17
CA SER A 3 -5.39 -18.60 0.40
C SER A 3 -5.65 -17.17 0.89
N VAL A 4 -4.75 -16.62 1.70
CA VAL A 4 -4.87 -15.23 2.23
C VAL A 4 -5.09 -14.22 1.09
N VAL A 5 -4.52 -14.49 -0.08
CA VAL A 5 -4.70 -13.73 -1.32
C VAL A 5 -6.16 -13.69 -1.79
N ASP A 6 -6.89 -14.79 -1.64
CA ASP A 6 -8.29 -14.91 -2.05
C ASP A 6 -9.20 -14.07 -1.16
N ARG A 7 -8.91 -14.04 0.14
CA ARG A 7 -9.60 -13.19 1.11
C ARG A 7 -9.31 -11.70 0.88
N ILE A 8 -8.08 -11.36 0.49
CA ILE A 8 -7.70 -10.00 0.08
C ILE A 8 -8.45 -9.61 -1.21
N LYS A 9 -8.51 -10.48 -2.22
CA LYS A 9 -9.31 -10.24 -3.44
C LYS A 9 -10.78 -10.03 -3.13
N ALA A 10 -11.38 -10.91 -2.33
CA ALA A 10 -12.77 -10.78 -1.91
C ALA A 10 -13.03 -9.49 -1.11
N TYR A 11 -12.07 -9.08 -0.27
CA TYR A 11 -12.15 -7.82 0.45
C TYR A 11 -12.03 -6.61 -0.49
N LEU A 12 -11.10 -6.64 -1.45
CA LEU A 12 -10.92 -5.58 -2.44
C LEU A 12 -12.13 -5.45 -3.38
N SER A 13 -12.81 -6.55 -3.69
CA SER A 13 -14.07 -6.59 -4.45
C SER A 13 -15.31 -6.18 -3.64
N SER A 14 -15.19 -6.02 -2.32
CA SER A 14 -16.28 -5.50 -1.48
C SER A 14 -16.40 -3.97 -1.65
N PRO A 15 -17.60 -3.36 -1.53
CA PRO A 15 -17.76 -1.91 -1.63
C PRO A 15 -16.86 -1.10 -0.67
N LYS A 16 -16.52 -1.66 0.50
CA LYS A 16 -15.52 -1.07 1.40
C LYS A 16 -14.10 -1.13 0.82
N GLY A 17 -13.75 -2.23 0.15
CA GLY A 17 -12.48 -2.40 -0.56
C GLY A 17 -12.34 -1.46 -1.74
N HIS A 18 -13.40 -1.26 -2.52
CA HIS A 18 -13.41 -0.31 -3.63
C HIS A 18 -13.09 1.11 -3.18
N ALA A 19 -13.66 1.59 -2.07
CA ALA A 19 -13.34 2.91 -1.54
C ALA A 19 -11.85 3.05 -1.16
N HIS A 20 -11.26 2.01 -0.57
CA HIS A 20 -9.83 1.99 -0.23
C HIS A 20 -8.93 1.85 -1.47
N VAL A 21 -9.34 1.07 -2.47
CA VAL A 21 -8.62 0.91 -3.73
C VAL A 21 -8.63 2.20 -4.53
N GLU A 22 -9.77 2.87 -4.64
CA GLU A 22 -9.87 4.16 -5.34
C GLU A 22 -9.06 5.22 -4.60
N ARG A 23 -9.11 5.26 -3.27
CA ARG A 23 -8.26 6.15 -2.48
C ARG A 23 -6.77 5.82 -2.66
N ALA A 24 -6.41 4.54 -2.71
CA ALA A 24 -5.04 4.09 -2.97
C ALA A 24 -4.58 4.43 -4.40
N LYS A 25 -5.43 4.27 -5.41
CA LYS A 25 -5.15 4.68 -6.80
C LYS A 25 -4.97 6.18 -6.91
N THR A 26 -5.82 6.97 -6.26
CA THR A 26 -5.69 8.43 -6.22
C THR A 26 -4.40 8.86 -5.52
N MET A 27 -4.05 8.22 -4.40
CA MET A 27 -2.77 8.45 -3.72
C MET A 27 -1.57 7.98 -4.57
N ALA A 28 -1.70 6.88 -5.32
CA ALA A 28 -0.65 6.36 -6.20
C ALA A 28 -0.46 7.24 -7.45
N ARG A 29 -1.52 7.92 -7.90
CA ARG A 29 -1.46 8.92 -8.97
C ARG A 29 -0.82 10.24 -8.52
N ASP A 30 -0.63 10.46 -7.23
CA ASP A 30 0.01 11.68 -6.71
C ASP A 30 1.55 11.54 -6.66
N PRO A 31 2.30 12.22 -7.55
CA PRO A 31 3.76 12.17 -7.55
C PRO A 31 4.39 12.85 -6.32
N ARG A 32 3.67 13.73 -5.61
CA ARG A 32 4.17 14.38 -4.39
C ARG A 32 4.25 13.41 -3.23
N ASN A 33 3.33 12.45 -3.18
CA ASN A 33 3.34 11.44 -2.13
C ASN A 33 4.43 10.39 -2.36
N ARG A 34 4.83 10.17 -3.61
CA ARG A 34 5.92 9.25 -3.97
C ARG A 34 7.25 9.63 -3.31
N ARG A 35 7.61 10.92 -3.28
CA ARG A 35 8.84 11.40 -2.62
C ARG A 35 8.82 11.11 -1.12
N LYS A 36 7.72 11.44 -0.43
CA LYS A 36 7.56 11.17 1.00
C LYS A 36 7.63 9.67 1.33
N VAL A 37 6.99 8.84 0.50
CA VAL A 37 7.05 7.38 0.64
C VAL A 37 8.48 6.88 0.43
N GLN A 38 9.17 7.39 -0.58
CA GLN A 38 10.55 7.00 -0.86
C GLN A 38 11.49 7.39 0.29
N GLU A 39 11.41 8.61 0.80
CA GLU A 39 12.17 9.05 1.98
C GLU A 39 11.86 8.22 3.23
N PHE A 40 10.60 7.85 3.44
CA PHE A 40 10.20 7.00 4.56
C PHE A 40 10.77 5.57 4.42
N VAL A 41 10.69 4.99 3.23
CA VAL A 41 11.24 3.67 2.92
C VAL A 41 12.76 3.68 3.06
N ASP A 42 13.44 4.70 2.53
CA ASP A 42 14.89 4.84 2.63
C ASP A 42 15.34 4.97 4.09
N ARG A 43 14.64 5.78 4.89
CA ARG A 43 14.89 5.90 6.34
C ARG A 43 14.66 4.59 7.09
N TRP A 44 13.60 3.87 6.78
CA TRP A 44 13.29 2.60 7.41
C TRP A 44 14.32 1.52 7.03
N ARG A 45 14.76 1.49 5.77
CA ARG A 45 15.82 0.59 5.29
C ARG A 45 17.16 0.89 5.94
N ALA A 46 17.53 2.17 6.05
CA ALA A 46 18.73 2.62 6.74
C ALA A 46 18.72 2.21 8.23
N ARG A 47 17.56 2.31 8.89
CA ARG A 47 17.39 1.88 10.29
C ARG A 47 17.45 0.36 10.46
N ARG A 48 17.15 -0.41 9.41
CA ARG A 48 17.20 -1.89 9.43
C ARG A 48 18.57 -2.46 9.05
N GLY A 49 19.41 -1.69 8.37
CA GLY A 49 20.78 -2.09 7.99
C GLY A 49 21.84 -1.76 9.04
N HIS A 50 21.45 -1.22 10.21
CA HIS A 50 22.34 -0.81 11.30
C HIS A 50 22.34 -1.84 12.46
N HIS A 51 22.14 -3.12 12.16
CA HIS A 51 22.16 -4.24 13.10
C HIS A 51 22.90 -5.43 12.49
#